data_AF-A0A3B9YTW2-F1
#
_entry.id   AF-A0A3B9YTW2-F1
#
_cell.length_a   1.000
_cell.length_b   1.000
_cell.length_c   1.000
_cell.angle_alpha   90.00
_cell.angle_beta   90.00
_cell.angle_gamma   90.00
#
_symmetry.space_group_name_H-M   'P 1'
#
loop_
_entity.id
_entity.type
_entity.pdbx_description
1 polymer ?
#
loop_
_entity_poly.entity_id
_entity_poly.type
_entity_poly.pdbx_seq_one_letter_code
_entity_poly.pdbx_strand_id
1 'polypeptide(L)'
;MLIRSIRNWEIPEREATPEAHYLNRRRFFTLAGATSLLAACEQAAAPVAQPPDLTSGLYPATRNEAYTLDRPITAESLTSRYNNFYE
;
A
#
# COMPACT_ATOMS: atom_id res chain seq x y z
N MET A 1 15.31 21.64 24.80
CA MET A 1 14.46 20.54 25.29
C MET A 1 13.02 20.98 25.15
N LEU A 2 12.30 20.48 24.13
CA LEU A 2 10.89 20.82 23.93
C LEU A 2 10.06 20.06 24.98
N ILE A 3 9.64 20.75 26.04
CA ILE A 3 8.59 20.24 26.91
C ILE A 3 7.28 20.46 26.15
N ARG A 4 6.76 19.40 25.53
CA ARG A 4 5.46 19.43 24.86
C ARG A 4 4.39 19.54 25.96
N SER A 5 3.60 20.62 25.93
CA SER A 5 2.44 20.76 26.83
C SER A 5 1.38 19.75 26.41
N ILE A 6 1.12 18.76 27.25
CA ILE A 6 0.15 17.69 27.03
C ILE A 6 -1.22 18.22 27.46
N ARG A 7 -2.26 18.03 26.63
CA ARG A 7 -3.61 18.48 26.99
C ARG A 7 -4.18 17.56 28.06
N ASN A 8 -4.99 18.10 28.98
CA ASN A 8 -5.55 17.34 30.11
C ASN A 8 -6.43 16.14 29.71
N TRP A 9 -6.88 16.08 28.45
CA TRP A 9 -7.69 15.00 27.88
C TRP A 9 -6.88 14.05 26.99
N GLU A 10 -5.60 14.31 26.78
CA GLU A 10 -4.72 13.52 25.93
C GLU A 10 -4.23 12.31 26.73
N ILE A 11 -4.68 11.12 26.33
CA ILE A 11 -4.18 9.86 26.87
C ILE A 11 -2.90 9.45 26.13
N PRO A 12 -1.95 8.77 26.79
CA PRO A 12 -0.81 8.15 26.13
C PRO A 12 -1.27 7.19 25.02
N GLU A 13 -0.58 7.16 23.87
CA GLU A 13 -0.95 6.28 22.75
C GLU A 13 -1.00 4.79 23.13
N ARG A 14 -0.18 4.37 24.12
CA ARG A 14 -0.21 3.01 24.69
C ARG A 14 -1.52 2.64 25.38
N GLU A 15 -2.31 3.63 25.81
CA GLU A 15 -3.62 3.43 26.45
C GLU A 15 -4.77 3.43 25.42
N ALA A 16 -4.51 3.90 24.19
CA ALA A 16 -5.52 3.90 23.13
C ALA A 16 -5.91 2.49 22.66
N THR A 17 -5.05 1.49 22.88
CA THR A 17 -5.33 0.10 22.52
C THR A 17 -4.76 -0.86 23.57
N PRO A 18 -5.60 -1.67 24.25
CA PRO A 18 -5.09 -2.67 25.18
C PRO A 18 -4.20 -3.70 24.47
N GLU A 19 -3.13 -4.11 25.14
CA GLU A 19 -2.09 -4.99 24.60
C GLU A 19 -2.66 -6.31 24.05
N ALA A 20 -3.65 -6.89 24.72
CA ALA A 20 -4.31 -8.11 24.28
C ALA A 20 -4.96 -7.97 22.89
N HIS A 21 -5.46 -6.78 22.53
CA HIS A 21 -6.01 -6.52 21.20
C HIS A 21 -4.91 -6.30 20.15
N TYR A 22 -3.79 -5.67 20.52
CA TYR A 22 -2.64 -5.52 19.63
C TYR A 22 -1.99 -6.88 19.29
N LEU A 23 -1.83 -7.74 20.30
CA LEU A 23 -1.29 -9.09 20.12
C LEU A 23 -2.25 -9.98 19.31
N ASN A 24 -3.56 -9.82 19.48
CA ASN A 24 -4.58 -10.53 18.72
C ASN A 24 -5.10 -9.75 17.49
N ARG A 25 -4.38 -8.74 17.00
CA ARG A 25 -4.82 -7.88 15.90
C ARG A 25 -5.25 -8.67 14.66
N ARG A 26 -4.58 -9.79 14.36
CA ARG A 26 -4.96 -10.69 13.24
C ARG A 26 -6.34 -11.31 13.47
N ARG A 27 -6.64 -11.78 14.68
CA ARG A 27 -7.98 -12.32 15.03
C ARG A 27 -9.06 -11.22 14.98
N PHE A 28 -8.72 -10.01 15.42
CA PHE A 28 -9.60 -8.85 15.32
C PHE A 28 -9.91 -8.51 13.85
N PHE A 29 -8.90 -8.42 12.99
CA PHE A 29 -9.07 -8.19 11.56
C PHE A 29 -9.81 -9.33 10.86
N THR A 30 -9.64 -10.59 11.25
CA THR A 30 -10.43 -11.69 10.68
C THR A 30 -11.91 -11.58 11.04
N LEU A 31 -12.25 -11.12 12.25
CA LEU A 31 -13.64 -10.95 12.69
C LEU A 31 -14.29 -9.71 12.05
N ALA A 32 -13.59 -8.57 12.01
CA ALA A 32 -14.05 -7.36 11.35
C ALA A 32 -14.09 -7.49 9.81
N GLY A 33 -13.16 -8.26 9.24
CA GLY A 33 -13.15 -8.63 7.83
C GLY A 33 -14.32 -9.55 7.48
N ALA A 34 -14.66 -10.50 8.35
CA ALA A 34 -15.78 -11.42 8.10
C ALA A 34 -17.14 -10.70 8.06
N THR A 35 -17.38 -9.69 8.89
CA THR A 35 -18.62 -8.92 8.85
C THR A 35 -18.73 -8.01 7.62
N SER A 36 -17.60 -7.44 7.17
CA SER A 36 -17.56 -6.65 5.92
C SER A 36 -17.70 -7.52 4.66
N LEU A 37 -17.15 -8.74 4.66
CA LEU A 37 -17.33 -9.71 3.57
C LEU A 37 -18.78 -10.20 3.46
N LEU A 38 -19.48 -10.41 4.57
CA LEU A 38 -20.89 -10.82 4.54
C LEU A 38 -21.82 -9.71 4.04
N ALA A 39 -21.56 -8.44 4.38
CA ALA A 39 -22.27 -7.30 3.81
C ALA A 39 -21.98 -7.11 2.31
N ALA A 40 -20.76 -7.44 1.86
CA ALA A 40 -20.38 -7.40 0.46
C ALA A 40 -20.95 -8.56 -0.38
N CYS A 41 -21.33 -9.68 0.25
CA CYS A 41 -21.92 -10.83 -0.44
C CYS A 41 -23.33 -10.58 -1.00
N GLU A 42 -24.08 -9.60 -0.48
CA GLU A 42 -25.38 -9.22 -1.06
C GLU A 42 -25.25 -8.38 -2.34
N GLN A 43 -24.08 -7.79 -2.61
CA GLN A 43 -23.75 -7.28 -3.94
C GLN A 43 -23.15 -8.42 -4.77
N ALA A 44 -24.03 -9.31 -5.24
CA ALA A 44 -23.71 -10.25 -6.30
C ALA A 44 -22.97 -9.50 -7.42
N ALA A 45 -21.77 -10.01 -7.74
CA ALA A 45 -20.82 -9.42 -8.66
C ALA A 45 -21.49 -9.02 -9.99
N ALA A 46 -21.80 -7.74 -10.13
CA ALA A 46 -21.90 -7.16 -11.46
C ALA A 46 -20.54 -7.36 -12.14
N PRO A 47 -20.49 -7.78 -13.40
CA PRO A 47 -19.23 -7.76 -14.15
C PRO A 47 -18.78 -6.31 -14.15
N VAL A 48 -17.75 -5.99 -13.34
CA VAL A 48 -17.08 -4.71 -13.41
C VAL A 48 -16.49 -4.69 -14.82
N ALA A 49 -17.12 -3.90 -15.69
CA ALA A 49 -16.62 -3.68 -17.03
C ALA A 49 -15.17 -3.23 -16.88
N GLN A 50 -14.25 -4.08 -17.32
CA GLN A 50 -12.84 -3.77 -17.24
C GLN A 50 -12.66 -2.52 -18.10
N PRO A 51 -12.21 -1.39 -17.52
CA PRO A 51 -12.05 -0.18 -18.29
C PRO A 51 -11.14 -0.49 -19.49
N PRO A 52 -11.43 0.09 -20.67
CA PRO A 52 -10.62 -0.16 -21.85
C PRO A 52 -9.16 0.12 -21.52
N ASP A 53 -8.27 -0.78 -21.95
CA ASP A 53 -6.83 -0.60 -21.74
C ASP A 53 -6.32 0.56 -22.59
N LEU A 54 -6.27 1.74 -21.97
CA LEU A 54 -5.77 2.99 -22.55
C LEU A 54 -4.26 2.96 -22.79
N THR A 55 -3.56 1.91 -22.34
CA THR A 55 -2.10 1.80 -22.44
C THR A 55 -1.63 0.91 -23.60
N SER A 56 -2.57 0.26 -24.30
CA SER A 56 -2.33 -0.73 -25.37
C SER A 56 -1.55 -0.25 -26.61
N GLY A 57 -1.14 1.02 -26.66
CA GLY A 57 -0.22 1.57 -27.66
C GLY A 57 0.82 2.56 -27.12
N LEU A 58 0.92 2.73 -25.80
CA LEU A 58 1.85 3.69 -25.19
C LEU A 58 3.27 3.13 -25.03
N TYR A 59 3.44 1.81 -25.21
CA TYR A 59 4.70 1.12 -25.00
C TYR A 59 5.16 0.36 -26.25
N PRO A 60 6.49 0.34 -26.53
CA PRO A 60 7.53 1.04 -25.79
C PRO A 60 7.48 2.57 -26.03
N ALA A 61 7.70 3.33 -24.96
CA ALA A 61 7.77 4.79 -25.07
C ALA A 61 9.04 5.23 -25.82
N THR A 62 8.92 6.27 -26.64
CA THR A 62 10.06 6.83 -27.37
C THR A 62 11.09 7.44 -26.40
N ARG A 63 12.38 7.17 -26.63
CA ARG A 63 13.46 7.72 -25.81
C ARG A 63 13.59 9.23 -26.03
N ASN A 64 13.69 9.99 -24.94
CA ASN A 64 13.98 11.42 -24.99
C ASN A 64 15.50 11.66 -25.11
N GLU A 65 15.94 12.24 -26.23
CA GLU A 65 17.35 12.51 -26.52
C GLU A 65 17.95 13.65 -25.68
N ALA A 66 17.13 14.48 -25.04
CA ALA A 66 17.61 15.50 -24.12
C ALA A 66 18.30 14.90 -22.88
N TYR A 67 18.01 13.64 -22.56
CA TYR A 67 18.56 12.92 -21.41
C TYR A 67 19.48 11.78 -21.87
N THR A 68 20.77 12.08 -21.95
CA THR A 68 21.83 11.13 -22.28
C THR A 68 22.58 10.72 -21.01
N LEU A 69 23.24 9.56 -21.05
CA LEU A 69 24.05 9.06 -19.95
C LEU A 69 25.53 9.13 -20.35
N ASP A 70 26.36 9.53 -19.41
CA ASP A 70 27.82 9.50 -19.44
C ASP A 70 28.40 8.15 -18.98
N ARG A 71 27.52 7.22 -18.58
CA ARG A 71 27.85 5.91 -17.98
C ARG A 71 27.08 4.75 -18.64
N PRO A 72 27.58 3.50 -18.54
CA PRO A 72 26.86 2.34 -19.05
C PRO A 72 25.52 2.14 -18.32
N ILE A 73 24.54 1.63 -19.06
CA ILE A 73 23.22 1.27 -18.53
C ILE A 73 23.35 0.01 -17.68
N THR A 74 22.76 0.02 -16.48
CA THR A 74 22.66 -1.15 -15.61
C THR A 74 21.81 -2.23 -16.27
N ALA A 75 22.29 -3.47 -16.28
CA ALA A 75 21.56 -4.60 -16.87
C ALA A 75 20.18 -4.78 -16.22
N GLU A 76 19.17 -5.07 -17.05
CA GLU A 76 17.79 -5.28 -16.61
C GLU A 76 17.68 -6.36 -15.52
N SER A 77 18.48 -7.43 -15.63
CA SER A 77 18.50 -8.53 -14.67
C SER A 77 18.86 -8.09 -13.24
N LEU A 78 19.65 -7.03 -13.10
CA LEU A 78 19.98 -6.43 -11.82
C LEU A 78 18.89 -5.47 -11.37
N THR A 79 18.48 -4.54 -12.24
CA THR A 79 17.47 -3.51 -11.90
C THR A 79 16.10 -4.10 -11.55
N SER A 80 15.71 -5.22 -12.16
CA SER A 80 14.44 -5.88 -11.89
C SER A 80 14.43 -6.76 -10.63
N ARG A 81 15.60 -7.18 -10.13
CA ARG A 81 15.70 -8.21 -9.07
C ARG A 81 16.42 -7.75 -7.81
N TYR A 82 17.41 -6.88 -7.96
CA TYR A 82 18.24 -6.42 -6.86
C TYR A 82 17.69 -5.11 -6.30
N ASN A 83 16.56 -5.24 -5.59
CA ASN A 83 15.77 -4.14 -5.07
C ASN A 83 15.63 -4.22 -3.56
N ASN A 84 15.52 -3.06 -2.92
CA ASN A 84 15.12 -2.95 -1.52
C ASN A 84 13.62 -2.64 -1.47
N PHE A 85 12.79 -3.69 -1.41
CA PHE A 85 11.34 -3.62 -1.29
C PHE A 85 10.94 -4.49 -0.09
N TYR A 86 10.47 -3.87 1.00
CA TYR A 86 10.34 -4.53 2.31
C TYR A 86 8.89 -4.89 2.66
N GLU A 87 7.94 -4.28 1.98
CA GLU A 87 6.50 -4.49 2.06
C GLU A 87 6.07 -5.85 1.49
#